data_AF-A0A376KNX7-F1
#
_entry.id   AF-A0A376KNX7-F1
#
_cell.length_a   1.000
_cell.length_b   1.000
_cell.length_c   1.000
_cell.angle_alpha   90.00
_cell.angle_beta   90.00
_cell.angle_gamma   90.00
#
_symmetry.space_group_name_H-M   'P 1'
#
loop_
_entity.id
_entity.type
_entity.pdbx_description
1 polymer ?
#
loop_
_entity_poly.entity_id
_entity_poly.type
_entity_poly.pdbx_seq_one_letter_code
_entity_poly.pdbx_strand_id
1 'polypeptide(L)' 'MLKKVVLGLLIVGLAAFSFDFGRRWELSKTAEYCSSIGKQLSDSGPAYCVGK' A
#
# COMPACT_ATOMS: atom_id res chain seq x y z
N MET A 1 -33.92 4.82 -0.08
CA MET A 1 -33.18 3.55 0.17
C MET A 1 -31.98 3.41 -0.77
N LEU A 2 -32.18 3.31 -2.10
CA LEU A 2 -31.11 3.07 -3.08
C LEU A 2 -29.91 4.04 -3.00
N LYS A 3 -30.16 5.36 -2.90
CA LYS A 3 -29.09 6.38 -2.78
C LYS A 3 -28.18 6.17 -1.55
N LYS A 4 -28.74 5.70 -0.43
CA LYS A 4 -27.97 5.41 0.79
C LYS A 4 -27.08 4.17 0.62
N VAL A 5 -27.57 3.16 -0.09
CA VAL A 5 -26.81 1.94 -0.42
C VAL A 5 -25.63 2.26 -1.34
N VAL A 6 -25.88 3.06 -2.39
CA VAL A 6 -24.83 3.50 -3.32
C VAL A 6 -23.76 4.32 -2.61
N LEU A 7 -24.17 5.22 -1.71
CA LEU A 7 -23.22 6.00 -0.91
C LEU A 7 -22.37 5.10 0.00
N GLY A 8 -22.98 4.10 0.64
CA GLY A 8 -22.27 3.12 1.46
C GLY A 8 -21.22 2.34 0.66
N LEU A 9 -21.58 1.86 -0.53
CA LEU A 9 -20.64 1.17 -1.42
C LEU A 9 -19.49 2.07 -1.87
N LEU A 10 -19.77 3.34 -2.17
CA LEU A 10 -18.74 4.34 -2.51
C LEU A 10 -17.74 4.53 -1.37
N ILE A 11 -18.22 4.65 -0.13
CA ILE A 11 -17.35 4.83 1.05
C ILE A 11 -16.46 3.60 1.25
N VAL A 12 -17.03 2.40 1.17
CA VAL A 12 -16.26 1.15 1.30
C VAL A 12 -15.22 1.03 0.18
N GLY A 13 -15.61 1.32 -1.06
CA GLY A 13 -14.70 1.32 -2.20
C GLY A 13 -13.56 2.33 -2.04
N LEU A 14 -13.86 3.54 -1.58
CA LEU A 14 -12.86 4.58 -1.35
C LEU A 14 -11.87 4.15 -0.25
N ALA A 15 -12.36 3.62 0.87
CA ALA A 15 -11.52 3.17 1.96
C ALA A 15 -10.58 2.02 1.53
N ALA A 16 -11.10 1.04 0.80
CA ALA A 16 -10.30 -0.06 0.26
C ALA A 16 -9.23 0.44 -0.72
N PHE A 17 -9.59 1.38 -1.60
CA PHE A 17 -8.65 1.98 -2.55
C PHE A 17 -7.56 2.79 -1.84
N SER A 18 -7.91 3.63 -0.87
CA SER A 18 -6.94 4.40 -0.08
C SER A 18 -5.97 3.50 0.67
N PHE A 19 -6.44 2.37 1.22
CA PHE A 19 -5.59 1.41 1.91
C PHE A 19 -4.59 0.73 0.96
N ASP A 20 -5.05 0.24 -0.21
CA ASP A 20 -4.15 -0.39 -1.17
C ASP A 20 -3.15 0.62 -1.76
N PHE A 21 -3.59 1.84 -2.04
CA PHE A 21 -2.72 2.93 -2.49
C PHE A 21 -1.66 3.27 -1.45
N GLY A 22 -2.05 3.45 -0.18
CA GLY A 22 -1.12 3.72 0.91
C GLY A 22 -0.06 2.62 1.06
N ARG A 23 -0.50 1.36 1.07
CA ARG A 23 0.40 0.20 1.14
C ARG A 23 1.38 0.15 -0.03
N ARG A 24 0.93 0.39 -1.25
CA ARG A 24 1.80 0.44 -2.44
C ARG A 24 2.78 1.61 -2.38
N TRP A 25 2.32 2.76 -1.90
CA TRP A 25 3.16 3.95 -1.76
C TRP A 25 4.29 3.71 -0.74
N GLU A 26 3.97 3.12 0.41
CA GLU A 26 4.97 2.73 1.41
C GLU A 26 5.98 1.72 0.85
N LEU A 27 5.50 0.66 0.19
CA LEU A 27 6.39 -0.33 -0.45
C LEU A 27 7.30 0.30 -1.49
N SER A 28 6.78 1.22 -2.31
CA SER A 28 7.56 1.93 -3.33
C SER A 28 8.64 2.79 -2.71
N LYS A 29 8.32 3.57 -1.66
CA LYS A 29 9.30 4.41 -0.97
C LYS A 29 10.34 3.61 -0.21
N THR A 30 9.95 2.51 0.43
CA THR A 30 10.91 1.63 1.08
C THR A 30 11.78 0.91 0.05
N ALA A 31 11.24 0.48 -1.10
CA ALA A 31 12.04 -0.11 -2.17
C ALA A 31 13.07 0.88 -2.73
N GLU A 32 12.65 2.13 -2.97
CA GLU A 32 13.52 3.23 -3.42
C GLU A 32 14.65 3.46 -2.40
N TYR A 33 14.30 3.52 -1.11
CA TYR A 33 15.29 3.63 -0.03
C TYR A 33 16.24 2.43 0.04
N CYS A 34 15.74 1.19 0.04
CA CYS A 34 16.56 -0.02 0.10
C CYS A 34 17.54 -0.07 -1.07
N SER A 35 17.08 0.26 -2.28
CA SER A 35 17.92 0.34 -3.47
C SER A 35 19.04 1.37 -3.31
N SER A 36 18.73 2.55 -2.75
CA SER A 36 19.74 3.61 -2.52
C SER A 36 20.86 3.20 -1.55
N ILE A 37 20.57 2.31 -0.59
CA ILE A 37 21.55 1.76 0.36
C ILE A 37 22.13 0.41 -0.09
N GLY A 38 21.88 0.00 -1.34
CA GLY A 38 22.41 -1.24 -1.93
C GLY A 38 21.76 -2.54 -1.44
N LYS A 39 20.63 -2.44 -0.73
CA LYS A 39 19.86 -3.57 -0.17
C LYS A 39 18.64 -3.90 -1.04
N GLN A 40 18.02 -5.05 -0.79
CA GLN A 40 16.74 -5.42 -1.41
C GLN A 40 15.59 -5.20 -0.42
N LEU A 41 14.38 -4.96 -0.94
CA LEU A 41 13.16 -4.97 -0.14
C LEU A 41 12.80 -6.42 0.20
N SER A 42 12.35 -6.68 1.44
CA SER A 42 11.84 -8.00 1.83
C SER A 42 10.59 -8.36 1.02
N ASP A 43 10.60 -9.54 0.39
CA ASP A 43 9.42 -10.13 -0.27
C ASP A 43 8.45 -10.80 0.74
N SER A 44 8.84 -10.87 2.02
CA SER A 44 8.14 -11.61 3.07
C SER A 44 7.61 -10.66 4.15
N GLY A 45 6.39 -10.13 3.94
CA GLY A 45 5.67 -9.39 4.97
C GLY A 45 5.92 -7.87 4.97
N PRO A 46 6.29 -7.24 6.11
CA PRO A 46 6.40 -5.79 6.19
C PRO A 46 7.52 -5.22 5.32
N ALA A 47 7.38 -3.95 4.93
CA ALA A 47 8.36 -3.26 4.07
C ALA A 47 9.63 -2.91 4.87
N TYR A 48 10.68 -3.72 4.78
CA TYR A 48 12.00 -3.43 5.34
C TYR A 48 13.12 -3.93 4.41
N CYS A 49 14.32 -3.37 4.58
CA CYS A 49 15.47 -3.72 3.76
C CYS A 49 16.19 -4.96 4.29
N VAL A 50 16.41 -5.94 3.42
CA VAL A 50 17.19 -7.16 3.67
C VAL A 50 18.55 -7.09 2.97
N GLY A 51 19.53 -7.86 3.46
CA GLY A 51 20.79 -8.05 2.78
C GLY A 51 20.58 -8.79 1.45
N LYS A 52 21.40 -8.45 0.45
CA LYS A 52 21.46 -9.20 -0.82
C LYS A 52 21.98 -10.62 -0.59
#